data_AF-A0A267FTD9-F1
#
_entry.id   AF-A0A267FTD9-F1
#
_cell.length_a   1.000
_cell.length_b   1.000
_cell.length_c   1.000
_cell.angle_alpha   90.00
_cell.angle_beta   90.00
_cell.angle_gamma   90.00
#
_symmetry.space_group_name_H-M   'P 1'
#
loop_
_entity.id
_entity.type
_entity.pdbx_description
1 polymer ?
#
loop_
_entity_poly.entity_id
_entity_poly.type
_entity_poly.pdbx_seq_one_letter_code
_entity_poly.pdbx_strand_id
1 'polypeptide(L)'
;MATNQPTSEATADKQKQQTEPSLPATLPSVPSLSPECNQLKEQYDACFKDFFPRFLQGQRTNDCDSLFSSYKECVMRAVKAKNIHLWEVDGTGDSAK
;
A
#
# COMPACT_ATOMS: atom_id res chain seq x y z
N MET A 1 11.14 6.70 53.58
CA MET A 1 10.50 7.77 52.80
C MET A 1 10.35 7.25 51.38
N ALA A 2 9.13 7.36 50.84
CA ALA A 2 8.72 6.81 49.55
C ALA A 2 9.23 7.65 48.37
N THR A 3 8.95 7.14 47.15
CA THR A 3 9.14 7.70 45.78
C THR A 3 10.43 7.25 45.07
N ASN A 4 10.47 6.84 43.78
CA ASN A 4 9.46 6.70 42.73
C ASN A 4 10.00 5.78 41.60
N GLN A 5 9.03 5.12 40.95
CA GLN A 5 8.90 4.43 39.65
C GLN A 5 9.91 4.59 38.47
N PRO A 6 9.81 3.68 37.48
CA PRO A 6 10.79 3.43 36.40
C PRO A 6 10.59 4.31 35.16
N THR A 7 11.69 4.64 34.48
CA THR A 7 11.69 5.27 33.15
C THR A 7 11.81 4.21 32.05
N SER A 8 10.70 4.01 31.34
CA SER A 8 10.66 3.31 30.06
C SER A 8 11.11 4.27 28.95
N GLU A 9 12.31 4.05 28.41
CA GLU A 9 12.73 4.67 27.14
C GLU A 9 12.90 3.57 26.10
N ALA A 10 11.80 3.27 25.40
CA ALA A 10 11.84 2.57 24.13
C ALA A 10 12.06 3.62 23.03
N THR A 11 13.32 3.81 22.62
CA THR A 11 13.65 4.55 21.40
C THR A 11 14.09 3.54 20.34
N ALA A 12 13.15 3.16 19.47
CA ALA A 12 13.35 2.56 18.15
C ALA A 12 12.45 3.38 17.22
N ASP A 13 12.79 3.82 16.03
CA ASP A 13 13.75 3.36 15.03
C ASP A 13 14.01 4.57 14.11
N LYS A 14 15.27 4.83 13.76
CA LYS A 14 15.60 5.74 12.67
C LYS A 14 16.55 5.03 11.72
N GLN A 15 16.01 4.19 10.84
CA GLN A 15 16.70 3.81 9.60
C GLN A 15 16.04 4.45 8.39
N LYS A 16 16.57 5.63 8.03
CA LYS A 16 16.46 6.23 6.71
C LYS A 16 17.66 5.76 5.90
N GLN A 17 17.45 4.86 4.93
CA GLN A 17 18.40 4.66 3.85
C GLN A 17 17.63 4.51 2.53
N GLN A 18 17.48 5.62 1.81
CA GLN A 18 17.16 5.62 0.38
C GLN A 18 18.41 5.13 -0.36
N THR A 19 18.25 4.06 -1.13
CA THR A 19 19.18 3.64 -2.18
C THR A 19 18.35 3.40 -3.42
N GLU A 20 18.48 4.26 -4.43
CA GLU A 20 18.14 3.92 -5.82
C GLU A 20 19.20 2.93 -6.32
N PRO A 21 18.84 1.75 -6.86
CA PRO A 21 19.28 1.47 -8.24
C PRO A 21 18.45 0.42 -9.03
N SER A 22 18.44 0.58 -10.37
CA SER A 22 18.32 -0.43 -11.45
C SER A 22 17.34 -1.61 -11.28
N LEU A 23 16.29 -1.62 -12.11
CA LEU A 23 15.31 -2.71 -12.26
C LEU A 23 15.93 -4.12 -12.25
N PRO A 24 15.71 -4.92 -11.20
CA PRO A 24 15.88 -6.36 -11.25
C PRO A 24 14.57 -7.02 -11.69
N ALA A 25 14.66 -8.19 -12.34
CA ALA A 25 13.53 -9.00 -12.78
C ALA A 25 12.74 -9.66 -11.62
N THR A 26 12.60 -8.98 -10.49
CA THR A 26 11.82 -9.39 -9.34
C THR A 26 11.12 -8.14 -8.85
N LEU A 27 9.81 -8.04 -9.08
CA LEU A 27 9.02 -6.89 -8.66
C LEU A 27 9.25 -6.72 -7.15
N PRO A 28 10.01 -5.69 -6.69
CA PRO A 28 10.27 -5.52 -5.28
C PRO A 28 8.92 -5.29 -4.60
N SER A 29 8.71 -5.96 -3.46
CA SER A 29 7.52 -5.71 -2.64
C SER A 29 7.60 -4.28 -2.14
N VAL A 30 6.98 -3.36 -2.89
CA VAL A 30 6.92 -1.96 -2.50
C VAL A 30 5.99 -1.85 -1.29
N PRO A 31 6.43 -1.24 -0.19
CA PRO A 31 5.55 -1.06 0.97
C PRO A 31 4.35 -0.20 0.59
N SER A 32 3.23 -0.41 1.27
CA SER A 32 2.05 0.43 1.12
C SER A 32 2.30 1.84 1.68
N LEU A 33 1.36 2.75 1.40
CA LEU A 33 1.39 4.13 1.90
C LEU A 33 1.49 4.21 3.43
N SER A 34 0.98 3.19 4.12
CA SER A 34 1.04 3.06 5.57
C SER A 34 1.32 1.61 5.97
N PRO A 35 2.15 1.37 7.01
CA PRO A 35 2.60 0.03 7.37
C PRO A 35 1.44 -0.89 7.78
N GLU A 36 0.34 -0.36 8.30
CA GLU A 36 -0.84 -1.18 8.62
C GLU A 36 -1.50 -1.83 7.40
N CYS A 37 -1.26 -1.28 6.20
CA CYS A 37 -1.82 -1.80 4.95
C CYS A 37 -0.87 -2.79 4.24
N ASN A 38 0.36 -3.01 4.73
CA ASN A 38 1.35 -3.86 4.05
C ASN A 38 0.90 -5.30 3.92
N GLN A 39 0.35 -5.89 4.99
CA GLN A 39 -0.10 -7.29 4.96
C GLN A 39 -1.28 -7.50 4.00
N LEU A 40 -2.19 -6.52 3.90
CA LEU A 40 -3.30 -6.54 2.95
C LEU A 40 -2.79 -6.36 1.51
N LYS A 41 -1.80 -5.47 1.32
CA LYS A 41 -1.15 -5.25 0.03
C LYS A 41 -0.47 -6.51 -0.49
N GLU A 42 0.31 -7.20 0.34
CA GLU A 42 1.05 -8.40 -0.06
C GLU A 42 0.10 -9.52 -0.52
N GLN A 43 -1.00 -9.73 0.21
CA GLN A 43 -2.02 -10.71 -0.16
C GLN A 43 -2.72 -10.34 -1.49
N TYR A 44 -3.09 -9.06 -1.64
CA TYR A 44 -3.69 -8.57 -2.87
C TYR A 44 -2.73 -8.67 -4.06
N ASP A 45 -1.47 -8.25 -3.90
CA ASP A 45 -0.46 -8.28 -4.95
C ASP A 45 -0.15 -9.73 -5.39
N ALA A 46 -0.07 -10.68 -4.44
CA ALA A 46 0.10 -12.09 -4.76
C ALA A 46 -1.09 -12.63 -5.57
N CYS A 47 -2.32 -12.34 -5.12
CA CYS A 47 -3.53 -12.74 -5.84
C CYS A 47 -3.56 -12.12 -7.26
N PHE A 48 -3.24 -10.83 -7.37
CA PHE A 48 -3.25 -10.12 -8.65
C PHE A 48 -2.21 -10.68 -9.63
N LYS A 49 -1.02 -11.09 -9.15
CA LYS A 49 0.00 -11.73 -9.99
C LYS A 49 -0.48 -13.03 -10.63
N ASP A 50 -1.32 -13.79 -9.93
CA ASP A 50 -1.92 -15.04 -10.44
C ASP A 50 -3.18 -14.80 -11.27
N PHE A 51 -3.93 -13.74 -10.97
CA PHE A 51 -5.12 -13.34 -11.70
C PHE A 51 -4.77 -12.68 -13.06
N PHE A 52 -3.77 -11.81 -13.10
CA PHE A 52 -3.47 -10.99 -14.27
C PHE A 52 -3.19 -11.80 -15.56
N PRO A 53 -2.45 -12.93 -15.53
CA PRO A 53 -2.27 -13.78 -16.72
C PRO A 53 -3.58 -14.40 -17.20
N ARG A 54 -4.47 -14.83 -16.29
CA ARG A 54 -5.79 -15.40 -16.64
C ARG A 54 -6.70 -14.35 -17.23
N PHE A 55 -6.62 -13.13 -16.71
CA PHE A 55 -7.30 -11.97 -17.27
C PHE A 55 -6.86 -11.69 -18.71
N LEU A 56 -5.56 -11.73 -19.01
CA LEU A 56 -5.04 -11.59 -20.38
C LEU A 56 -5.51 -12.70 -21.33
N GLN A 57 -5.81 -13.90 -20.81
CA GLN A 57 -6.40 -15.01 -21.57
C GLN A 57 -7.92 -14.91 -21.75
N GLY A 58 -8.54 -13.83 -21.25
CA GLY A 58 -9.97 -13.56 -21.42
C GLY A 58 -10.85 -13.99 -20.25
N GLN A 59 -10.28 -14.53 -19.16
CA GLN A 59 -11.05 -14.83 -17.96
C GLN A 59 -11.50 -13.53 -17.27
N ARG A 60 -12.80 -13.42 -16.95
CA ARG A 60 -13.40 -12.19 -16.38
C ARG A 60 -13.72 -12.27 -14.89
N THR A 61 -13.51 -13.43 -14.28
CA THR A 61 -13.78 -13.65 -12.86
C THR A 61 -12.60 -13.16 -12.04
N ASN A 62 -12.81 -12.14 -11.21
CA ASN A 62 -11.78 -11.60 -10.33
C ASN A 62 -11.89 -12.20 -8.93
N ASP A 63 -10.97 -13.12 -8.62
CA ASP A 63 -10.94 -13.79 -7.31
C ASP A 63 -10.37 -12.87 -6.21
N CYS A 64 -9.77 -11.74 -6.59
CA CYS A 64 -9.06 -10.81 -5.69
C CYS A 64 -9.93 -9.63 -5.23
N ASP A 65 -11.21 -9.55 -5.62
CA ASP A 65 -12.08 -8.39 -5.35
C ASP A 65 -12.28 -8.14 -3.83
N SER A 66 -12.39 -9.20 -3.04
CA SER A 66 -12.52 -9.10 -1.58
C SER A 66 -11.26 -8.54 -0.93
N LEU A 67 -10.08 -9.06 -1.32
CA LEU A 67 -8.77 -8.57 -0.87
C LEU A 67 -8.55 -7.12 -1.28
N PHE A 68 -8.92 -6.78 -2.51
CA PHE A 68 -8.83 -5.42 -3.02
C PHE A 68 -9.68 -4.45 -2.21
N SER A 69 -10.90 -4.84 -1.86
CA SER A 69 -11.83 -3.99 -1.10
C SER A 69 -11.25 -3.66 0.28
N SER A 70 -10.73 -4.66 1.00
CA SER A 70 -10.09 -4.44 2.31
C SER A 70 -8.81 -3.61 2.20
N TYR A 71 -7.96 -3.88 1.21
CA TYR A 71 -6.75 -3.09 0.96
C TYR A 71 -7.08 -1.63 0.61
N LYS A 72 -8.04 -1.41 -0.30
CA LYS A 72 -8.51 -0.09 -0.72
C LYS A 72 -9.02 0.72 0.47
N GLU A 73 -9.84 0.14 1.33
CA GLU A 73 -10.32 0.82 2.52
C GLU A 73 -9.17 1.25 3.44
N CYS A 74 -8.18 0.37 3.65
CA CYS A 74 -7.01 0.68 4.45
C CYS A 74 -6.24 1.89 3.87
N VAL A 75 -5.94 1.84 2.57
CA VAL A 75 -5.21 2.92 1.88
C VAL A 75 -6.00 4.22 1.91
N MET A 76 -7.31 4.19 1.69
CA MET A 76 -8.16 5.39 1.72
C MET A 76 -8.17 6.06 3.10
N ARG A 77 -8.09 5.29 4.18
CA ARG A 77 -7.91 5.83 5.53
C ARG A 77 -6.55 6.50 5.69
N ALA A 78 -5.48 5.85 5.22
CA ALA A 78 -4.13 6.40 5.25
C ALA A 78 -3.98 7.68 4.41
N VAL A 79 -4.58 7.73 3.22
CA VAL A 79 -4.62 8.91 2.34
C VAL A 79 -5.26 10.10 3.06
N LYS A 80 -6.43 9.87 3.69
CA LYS A 80 -7.13 10.89 4.49
C LYS A 80 -6.29 11.37 5.67
N ALA A 81 -5.68 10.44 6.42
CA ALA A 81 -4.85 10.76 7.57
C ALA A 81 -3.61 11.59 7.20
N LYS A 82 -3.03 11.33 6.01
CA LYS A 82 -1.85 12.05 5.50
C LYS A 82 -2.21 13.32 4.70
N ASN A 83 -3.48 13.70 4.63
CA ASN A 83 -3.97 14.84 3.83
C ASN A 83 -3.50 14.81 2.36
N ILE A 84 -3.45 13.61 1.76
CA ILE A 84 -3.10 13.46 0.35
C ILE A 84 -4.35 13.72 -0.48
N HIS A 85 -4.32 14.76 -1.31
CA HIS A 85 -5.42 15.11 -2.20
C HIS A 85 -5.30 14.31 -3.51
N LEU A 86 -6.21 13.35 -3.74
CA LEU A 86 -6.20 12.45 -4.91
C LEU A 86 -6.86 13.03 -6.18
N TRP A 87 -7.10 14.34 -6.22
CA TRP A 87 -7.87 15.06 -7.25
C TRP A 87 -7.24 15.19 -8.64
N GLU A 88 -6.04 14.66 -8.87
CA GLU A 88 -5.40 14.70 -10.20
C GLU A 88 -5.59 13.40 -10.99
N VAL A 89 -6.38 12.47 -10.44
CA VAL A 89 -6.80 11.21 -11.10
C VAL A 89 -8.28 11.30 -11.54
N ASP A 90 -8.74 12.50 -11.86
CA ASP A 90 -10.00 12.65 -12.57
C ASP A 90 -9.71 12.36 -14.05
N GLY A 91 -9.93 11.11 -14.45
CA GLY A 91 -9.79 10.61 -15.83
C GLY A 91 -10.76 11.24 -16.83
N THR A 92 -11.18 12.49 -16.61
CA THR A 92 -11.82 13.32 -17.60
C THR A 92 -10.72 14.00 -18.40
N GLY A 93 -10.30 13.35 -19.49
CA GLY A 93 -9.72 14.09 -20.60
C GLY A 93 -10.65 15.25 -20.92
N ASP A 94 -10.10 16.46 -20.76
CA ASP A 94 -10.71 17.73 -21.09
C ASP A 94 -11.45 17.59 -22.43
N SER A 95 -12.78 17.50 -22.37
CA SER A 95 -13.62 17.80 -23.52
C SER A 95 -13.56 19.32 -23.66
N ALA A 96 -12.47 19.78 -24.27
CA ALA A 96 -12.30 21.16 -24.65
C ALA A 96 -13.46 21.56 -25.56
N LYS A 97 -14.25 22.48 -24.99
CA LYS A 97 -15.12 23.48 -25.61
C LYS A 97 -15.05 23.64 -27.13
#